data_AF-A0A7K2NBH0-F1
#
_entry.id   AF-A0A7K2NBH0-F1
#
_cell.length_a   1.000
_cell.length_b   1.000
_cell.length_c   1.000
_cell.angle_alpha   90.00
_cell.angle_beta   90.00
_cell.angle_gamma   90.00
#
_symmetry.space_group_name_H-M   'P 1'
#
loop_
_entity.id
_entity.type
_entity.pdbx_description
1 polymer ?
#
loop_
_entity_poly.entity_id
_entity_poly.type
_entity_poly.pdbx_seq_one_letter_code
_entity_poly.pdbx_strand_id
1 'polypeptide(L)'
;MSGNTITLEELRIDLAQLRDAITIVGARAASIRNNVNLINMTFNEAESVWHSPAAHSFAQLQAEFTTIMGDLDNLLDEMTHRMKASHQQYLDMEETNTRNIGDNEHNTGNHTGGHHRGRR
;
A
#
# COMPACT_ATOMS: atom_id res chain seq x y z
N MET A 1 -25.25 10.21 12.73
CA MET A 1 -23.93 9.89 12.15
C MET A 1 -23.00 11.04 12.49
N SER A 2 -22.43 11.06 13.69
CA SER A 2 -21.44 12.08 14.05
C SER A 2 -20.19 11.78 13.25
N GLY A 3 -19.91 12.60 12.23
CA GLY A 3 -18.65 12.53 11.50
C GLY A 3 -17.54 12.77 12.51
N ASN A 4 -16.79 11.72 12.84
CA ASN A 4 -15.61 11.85 13.68
C ASN A 4 -14.60 12.68 12.88
N THR A 5 -14.48 13.96 13.20
CA THR A 5 -13.55 14.87 12.53
C THR A 5 -12.14 14.43 12.90
N ILE A 6 -11.47 13.72 11.99
CA ILE A 6 -10.05 13.39 12.11
C ILE A 6 -9.27 14.71 12.11
N THR A 7 -8.46 14.92 13.13
CA THR A 7 -7.57 16.08 13.21
C THR A 7 -6.37 15.90 12.27
N LEU A 8 -5.73 17.01 11.87
CA LEU A 8 -4.53 16.95 11.03
C LEU A 8 -3.40 16.14 11.69
N GLU A 9 -3.30 16.20 13.01
CA GLU A 9 -2.29 15.45 13.76
C GLU A 9 -2.56 13.94 13.75
N GLU A 10 -3.82 13.53 13.94
CA GLU A 10 -4.23 12.13 13.82
C GLU A 10 -3.98 11.59 12.40
N LEU A 11 -4.28 12.37 11.36
CA LEU A 11 -3.99 11.98 9.97
C LEU A 11 -2.48 11.75 9.73
N ARG A 12 -1.62 12.61 10.28
CA ARG A 12 -0.16 12.46 10.16
C ARG A 12 0.37 11.22 10.88
N ILE A 13 -0.18 10.92 12.06
CA ILE A 13 0.14 9.71 12.80
C ILE A 13 -0.27 8.48 11.99
N ASP A 14 -1.49 8.47 11.44
CA ASP A 14 -2.00 7.36 10.64
C ASP A 14 -1.18 7.14 9.37
N LEU A 15 -0.72 8.21 8.70
CA LEU A 15 0.16 8.12 7.54
C LEU A 15 1.54 7.55 7.88
N ALA A 16 2.11 7.97 9.01
CA ALA A 16 3.38 7.41 9.49
C ALA A 16 3.24 5.91 9.80
N GLN A 17 2.16 5.52 10.47
CA GLN A 17 1.86 4.11 10.76
C GLN A 17 1.65 3.28 9.48
N LEU A 18 0.95 3.82 8.48
CA LEU A 18 0.75 3.17 7.19
C LEU A 18 2.08 2.97 6.45
N ARG A 19 2.97 3.97 6.45
CA ARG A 19 4.32 3.86 5.87
C ARG A 19 5.15 2.77 6.56
N ASP A 20 5.10 2.72 7.89
CA ASP A 20 5.83 1.71 8.66
C ASP A 20 5.27 0.29 8.37
N ALA A 21 3.95 0.15 8.27
CA ALA A 21 3.29 -1.09 7.86
C ALA A 21 3.70 -1.52 6.44
N ILE A 22 3.74 -0.59 5.46
CA ILE A 22 4.24 -0.86 4.09
C ILE A 22 5.67 -1.42 4.14
N THR A 23 6.52 -0.84 4.97
CA THR A 23 7.92 -1.27 5.10
C THR A 23 8.01 -2.68 5.69
N ILE A 24 7.27 -2.96 6.77
CA ILE A 24 7.26 -4.28 7.42
C ILE A 24 6.71 -5.35 6.48
N VAL A 25 5.58 -5.09 5.84
CA VAL A 25 4.95 -6.04 4.90
C VAL A 25 5.86 -6.28 3.70
N GLY A 26 6.45 -5.22 3.13
CA GLY A 26 7.41 -5.35 2.03
C GLY A 26 8.63 -6.20 2.39
N ALA A 27 9.19 -6.01 3.59
CA ALA A 27 10.33 -6.81 4.07
C ALA A 27 9.94 -8.29 4.28
N ARG A 28 8.77 -8.55 4.86
CA ARG A 28 8.25 -9.92 5.05
C ARG A 28 7.96 -10.61 3.72
N ALA A 29 7.36 -9.89 2.77
CA ALA A 29 7.10 -10.40 1.43
C ALA A 29 8.41 -10.78 0.71
N ALA A 30 9.43 -9.92 0.75
CA ALA A 30 10.75 -10.25 0.21
C ALA A 30 11.37 -11.49 0.86
N SER A 31 11.25 -11.63 2.18
CA SER A 31 11.75 -12.83 2.89
C SER A 31 11.00 -14.10 2.48
N ILE A 32 9.67 -14.05 2.32
CA ILE A 32 8.87 -15.19 1.86
C ILE A 32 9.31 -15.58 0.45
N ARG A 33 9.45 -14.60 -0.45
CA ARG A 33 9.89 -14.81 -1.84
C ARG A 33 11.24 -15.52 -1.92
N ASN A 34 12.19 -15.10 -1.09
CA ASN A 34 13.50 -15.74 -1.00
C ASN A 34 13.40 -17.19 -0.52
N ASN A 35 12.58 -17.47 0.50
CA ASN A 35 12.38 -18.82 1.00
C ASN A 35 11.71 -19.74 -0.03
N VAL A 36 10.71 -19.23 -0.75
CA VAL A 36 10.05 -19.95 -1.85
C VAL A 36 11.05 -20.31 -2.95
N ASN A 37 11.91 -19.37 -3.34
CA ASN A 37 12.96 -19.61 -4.33
C ASN A 37 13.93 -20.71 -3.88
N LEU A 38 14.34 -20.70 -2.61
CA LEU A 38 15.22 -21.75 -2.06
C LEU A 38 14.54 -23.13 -2.06
N ILE A 39 13.26 -23.19 -1.71
CA ILE A 39 12.49 -24.44 -1.75
C ILE A 39 12.37 -24.95 -3.19
N ASN A 40 12.10 -24.08 -4.16
CA ASN A 40 12.05 -24.44 -5.57
C ASN A 40 13.39 -24.95 -6.10
N MET A 41 14.51 -24.33 -5.71
CA MET A 41 15.85 -24.85 -6.04
C MET A 41 16.05 -26.25 -5.47
N THR A 42 15.65 -26.46 -4.22
CA THR A 42 15.74 -27.78 -3.56
C THR A 42 14.88 -28.83 -4.25
N PHE A 43 13.66 -28.47 -4.69
CA PHE A 43 12.81 -29.37 -5.46
C PHE A 43 13.45 -29.77 -6.79
N ASN A 44 14.01 -28.82 -7.54
CA ASN A 44 14.70 -29.09 -8.80
C ASN A 44 15.93 -29.99 -8.62
N GLU A 45 16.71 -29.75 -7.57
CA GLU A 45 17.87 -30.59 -7.24
C GLU A 45 17.44 -32.02 -6.91
N ALA A 46 16.40 -32.18 -6.09
CA ALA A 46 15.86 -33.48 -5.73
C ALA A 46 15.29 -34.23 -6.96
N GLU A 47 14.55 -33.54 -7.84
CA GLU A 47 14.05 -34.14 -9.09
C GLU A 47 15.19 -34.70 -9.94
N SER A 48 16.30 -33.98 -10.06
CA SER A 48 17.44 -34.35 -10.90
C SER A 48 18.11 -35.68 -10.52
N VAL A 49 17.94 -36.12 -9.27
CA VAL A 49 18.51 -37.36 -8.74
C VAL A 49 17.46 -38.43 -8.45
N TRP A 50 16.17 -38.07 -8.44
CA TRP A 50 15.08 -38.96 -8.04
C TRP A 50 14.56 -39.81 -9.21
N HIS A 51 15.19 -40.95 -9.46
CA HIS A 51 14.87 -41.85 -10.57
C HIS A 51 13.89 -42.99 -10.22
N SER A 52 12.95 -42.77 -9.29
CA SER A 52 12.00 -43.81 -8.84
C SER A 52 10.57 -43.59 -9.37
N PRO A 53 9.69 -44.62 -9.35
CA PRO A 53 8.28 -44.49 -9.75
C PRO A 53 7.49 -43.40 -8.99
N ALA A 54 7.98 -42.96 -7.83
CA ALA A 54 7.40 -41.86 -7.07
C ALA A 54 7.72 -40.46 -7.65
N ALA A 55 8.54 -40.37 -8.71
CA ALA A 55 8.87 -39.11 -9.38
C ALA A 55 7.62 -38.36 -9.87
N HIS A 56 6.57 -39.08 -10.28
CA HIS A 56 5.32 -38.45 -10.72
C HIS A 56 4.60 -37.71 -9.59
N SER A 57 4.48 -38.32 -8.41
CA SER A 57 3.89 -37.66 -7.23
C SER A 57 4.74 -36.50 -6.72
N PHE A 58 6.06 -36.59 -6.89
CA PHE A 58 6.98 -35.51 -6.53
C PHE A 58 6.81 -34.29 -7.45
N ALA A 59 6.73 -34.49 -8.77
CA ALA A 59 6.46 -33.44 -9.74
C ALA A 59 5.11 -32.75 -9.49
N GLN A 60 4.08 -33.54 -9.12
CA GLN A 60 2.77 -32.97 -8.75
C GLN A 60 2.86 -32.08 -7.50
N LEU A 61 3.54 -32.54 -6.45
CA LEU A 61 3.76 -31.75 -5.23
C LEU A 61 4.50 -30.44 -5.53
N GLN A 62 5.53 -30.50 -6.37
CA GLN A 62 6.29 -29.32 -6.78
C GLN A 62 5.42 -28.31 -7.54
N ALA A 63 4.54 -28.79 -8.44
CA ALA A 63 3.62 -27.94 -9.18
C ALA A 63 2.58 -27.27 -8.26
N GLU A 64 1.99 -28.04 -7.34
CA GLU A 64 1.04 -27.52 -6.34
C GLU A 64 1.69 -26.49 -5.43
N PHE A 65 2.90 -26.77 -4.94
CA PHE A 65 3.68 -25.83 -4.12
C PHE A 65 3.96 -24.53 -4.87
N THR A 66 4.44 -24.63 -6.12
CA THR A 66 4.74 -23.47 -6.97
C THR A 66 3.51 -22.60 -7.17
N THR A 67 2.34 -23.23 -7.37
CA THR A 67 1.08 -22.53 -7.58
C THR A 67 0.65 -21.77 -6.32
N ILE A 68 0.58 -22.47 -5.18
CA ILE A 68 0.16 -21.89 -3.90
C ILE A 68 1.09 -20.74 -3.47
N MET A 69 2.40 -20.89 -3.69
CA MET A 69 3.36 -19.84 -3.36
C MET A 69 3.31 -18.67 -4.33
N GLY A 70 3.00 -18.91 -5.61
CA GLY A 70 2.72 -17.84 -6.57
C GLY A 70 1.51 -17.01 -6.17
N ASP A 71 0.42 -17.66 -5.74
CA ASP A 71 -0.78 -16.97 -5.25
C ASP A 71 -0.49 -16.13 -3.99
N LEU A 72 0.31 -16.66 -3.06
CA LEU A 72 0.74 -15.91 -1.88
C LEU A 72 1.57 -14.67 -2.25
N ASP A 73 2.51 -14.80 -3.20
CA ASP A 73 3.35 -13.67 -3.61
C ASP A 73 2.51 -12.58 -4.30
N ASN A 74 1.60 -12.97 -5.19
CA ASN A 74 0.68 -12.06 -5.86
C ASN A 74 -0.17 -11.28 -4.84
N LEU A 75 -0.70 -11.97 -3.83
CA LEU A 75 -1.50 -11.35 -2.78
C LEU A 75 -0.69 -10.34 -1.94
N LEU A 76 0.56 -10.67 -1.60
CA LEU A 76 1.44 -9.78 -0.84
C LEU A 76 1.85 -8.55 -1.66
N ASP A 77 2.09 -8.71 -2.96
CA ASP A 77 2.40 -7.60 -3.85
C ASP A 77 1.19 -6.68 -4.04
N GLU A 78 0.00 -7.25 -4.23
CA GLU A 78 -1.24 -6.49 -4.32
C GLU A 78 -1.51 -5.69 -3.04
N MET A 79 -1.36 -6.30 -1.86
CA MET A 79 -1.51 -5.59 -0.59
C MET A 79 -0.52 -4.42 -0.48
N THR A 80 0.73 -4.65 -0.83
CA THR A 80 1.77 -3.61 -0.82
C THR A 80 1.44 -2.47 -1.79
N HIS A 81 0.95 -2.81 -2.99
CA HIS A 81 0.54 -1.84 -3.99
C HIS A 81 -0.64 -0.99 -3.50
N ARG A 82 -1.68 -1.63 -2.96
CA ARG A 82 -2.87 -0.94 -2.41
C ARG A 82 -2.51 -0.01 -1.26
N MET A 83 -1.64 -0.44 -0.34
CA MET A 83 -1.18 0.40 0.76
C MET A 83 -0.40 1.62 0.25
N LYS A 84 0.51 1.44 -0.72
CA LYS A 84 1.27 2.55 -1.33
C LYS A 84 0.34 3.53 -2.06
N ALA A 85 -0.62 3.03 -2.82
CA ALA A 85 -1.60 3.85 -3.52
C ALA A 85 -2.45 4.68 -2.54
N SER A 86 -2.93 4.04 -1.46
CA SER A 86 -3.68 4.72 -0.41
C SER A 86 -2.85 5.79 0.30
N HIS A 87 -1.58 5.48 0.64
CA HIS A 87 -0.67 6.46 1.24
C HIS A 87 -0.45 7.67 0.33
N GLN A 88 -0.23 7.45 -0.98
CA GLN A 88 -0.08 8.54 -1.95
C GLN A 88 -1.36 9.39 -2.06
N GLN A 89 -2.52 8.75 -2.14
CA GLN A 89 -3.81 9.47 -2.20
C GLN A 89 -4.01 10.37 -0.98
N TYR A 90 -3.65 9.90 0.22
CA TYR A 90 -3.75 10.73 1.42
C TYR A 90 -2.79 11.92 1.43
N LEU A 91 -1.56 11.74 0.92
CA LEU A 91 -0.61 12.85 0.76
C LEU A 91 -1.13 13.89 -0.24
N ASP A 92 -1.68 13.45 -1.38
CA ASP A 92 -2.23 14.35 -2.41
C ASP A 92 -3.42 15.16 -1.85
N MET A 93 -4.24 14.53 -0.99
CA MET A 93 -5.35 15.21 -0.30
C MET A 93 -4.84 16.21 0.74
N GLU A 94 -3.80 15.90 1.51
CA GLU A 94 -3.17 16.84 2.45
C GLU A 94 -2.60 18.05 1.71
N GLU A 95 -1.87 17.85 0.61
CA GLU A 95 -1.31 18.95 -0.20
C GLU A 95 -2.41 19.85 -0.77
N THR A 96 -3.48 19.25 -1.29
CA THR A 96 -4.62 20.01 -1.83
C THR A 96 -5.33 20.82 -0.75
N ASN A 97 -5.58 20.21 0.42
CA ASN A 97 -6.24 20.89 1.53
C ASN A 97 -5.37 22.03 2.09
N THR A 98 -4.06 21.81 2.26
CA THR A 98 -3.14 22.85 2.74
C THR A 98 -3.03 24.01 1.76
N ARG A 99 -2.98 23.76 0.44
CA ARG A 99 -3.00 24.81 -0.59
C ARG A 99 -4.31 25.62 -0.55
N ASN A 100 -5.47 24.95 -0.49
CA ASN A 100 -6.78 25.62 -0.45
C ASN A 100 -6.98 26.48 0.81
N ILE A 101 -6.48 26.04 1.97
CA ILE A 101 -6.54 26.82 3.22
C ILE A 101 -5.66 28.07 3.11
N GLY A 102 -4.43 27.93 2.59
CA GLY A 102 -3.53 29.06 2.37
C GLY A 102 -4.10 30.11 1.40
N ASP A 103 -4.77 29.66 0.34
CA ASP A 103 -5.40 30.55 -0.65
C ASP A 103 -6.65 31.26 -0.09
N ASN A 104 -7.45 30.59 0.75
CA ASN A 104 -8.61 31.20 1.42
C ASN A 104 -8.23 32.23 2.49
N GLU A 105 -7.14 32.00 3.24
CA GLU A 105 -6.63 33.00 4.19
C GLU A 105 -6.08 34.25 3.47
N HIS A 106 -5.59 34.11 2.24
CA HIS A 106 -5.12 35.25 1.45
C HIS A 106 -6.26 36.05 0.78
N ASN A 107 -7.38 35.40 0.45
CA ASN A 107 -8.51 36.04 -0.27
C ASN A 107 -9.50 36.76 0.67
N THR A 108 -9.52 36.47 1.97
CA THR A 108 -10.44 37.09 2.93
C THR A 108 -10.06 38.53 3.34
N GLY A 109 -8.89 39.02 2.92
CA GLY A 109 -8.42 40.39 3.20
C GLY A 109 -8.93 41.51 2.27
N ASN A 110 -9.72 41.20 1.23
CA ASN A 110 -10.04 42.20 0.18
C ASN A 110 -11.54 42.55 0.04
N HIS A 111 -12.35 42.38 1.09
CA HIS A 111 -13.78 42.74 1.07
C HIS A 111 -14.20 43.65 2.25
N THR A 112 -13.51 44.79 2.38
CA THR A 112 -14.02 45.94 3.15
C THR A 112 -13.78 47.22 2.36
N GLY A 113 -14.83 47.79 1.78
CA GLY A 113 -14.80 49.16 1.26
C GLY A 113 -15.64 49.42 0.01
N GLY A 114 -16.97 49.37 0.11
CA GLY A 114 -17.88 49.74 -0.98
C GLY A 114 -19.17 50.33 -0.45
N HIS A 115 -19.10 51.60 -0.06
CA HIS A 115 -20.16 52.38 0.59
C HIS A 115 -21.54 52.37 -0.10
N HIS A 116 -22.54 52.20 0.74
CA HIS A 116 -23.81 52.94 0.76
C HIS A 116 -23.86 54.25 -0.06
N ARG A 117 -24.83 54.34 -0.98
CA ARG A 117 -25.72 55.50 -1.25
C ARG A 117 -26.73 55.02 -2.32
N GLY A 118 -28.04 54.95 -2.11
CA GLY A 118 -28.90 55.85 -1.35
C GLY A 118 -29.61 56.80 -2.32
N ARG A 119 -30.80 56.38 -2.77
CA ARG A 119 -31.94 57.17 -3.28
C ARG A 119 -31.65 58.53 -3.95
N ARG A 120 -31.99 58.64 -5.23
CA ARG A 120 -33.09 59.50 -5.74
C ARG A 120 -33.32 59.26 -7.22
#